data_AF-A0A961K716-F1
#
_entry.id   AF-A0A961K716-F1
#
_cell.length_a   1.000
_cell.length_b   1.000
_cell.length_c   1.000
_cell.angle_alpha   90.00
_cell.angle_beta   90.00
_cell.angle_gamma   90.00
#
_symmetry.space_group_name_H-M   'P 1'
#
loop_
_entity.id
_entity.type
_entity.pdbx_description
1 polymer ?
#
loop_
_entity_poly.entity_id
_entity_poly.type
_entity_poly.pdbx_seq_one_letter_code
_entity_poly.pdbx_strand_id
1 'polypeptide(L)'
;MFQPPSSFSAGTSHRLVHFFDQPWTSDHERIEDILADVARAVRGAIEALDEIPLDGGEFWHHDLVAKARPGKFLGDDFRNAAQRALRALATMDPELTPAAHDRACRLLRDALEHSHRAVELLAAEREIADFRSRNC
;
A
#
# COMPACT_ATOMS: atom_id res chain seq x y z
N MET A 1 -37.37 7.30 -28.66
CA MET A 1 -38.08 6.21 -29.37
C MET A 1 -37.14 5.01 -29.41
N PHE A 2 -37.55 3.89 -28.80
CA PHE A 2 -36.78 2.66 -28.69
C PHE A 2 -36.79 1.88 -30.02
N GLN A 3 -35.64 1.36 -30.46
CA GLN A 3 -35.59 0.25 -31.40
C GLN A 3 -35.46 -1.06 -30.62
N PRO A 4 -36.21 -2.13 -30.97
CA PRO A 4 -36.18 -3.40 -30.25
C PRO A 4 -34.92 -4.23 -30.60
N PRO A 5 -34.48 -5.13 -29.71
CA PRO A 5 -33.30 -5.96 -29.94
C PRO A 5 -33.58 -6.97 -31.05
N SER A 6 -32.68 -7.08 -32.03
CA SER A 6 -32.67 -8.18 -32.98
C SER A 6 -32.33 -9.47 -32.24
N SER A 7 -33.32 -10.35 -32.11
CA SER A 7 -33.16 -11.70 -31.60
C SER A 7 -32.23 -12.50 -32.51
N PHE A 8 -31.18 -13.09 -31.93
CA PHE A 8 -30.51 -14.25 -32.47
C PHE A 8 -30.73 -15.41 -31.49
N SER A 9 -31.36 -16.49 -31.95
CA SER A 9 -31.41 -17.75 -31.23
C SER A 9 -30.75 -18.85 -32.06
N ALA A 10 -30.06 -19.72 -31.32
CA ALA A 10 -29.59 -21.06 -31.66
C ALA A 10 -28.19 -21.18 -32.27
N GLY A 11 -27.29 -21.77 -31.48
CA GLY A 11 -26.21 -22.61 -32.00
C GLY A 11 -24.89 -22.48 -31.25
N THR A 12 -24.63 -23.46 -30.39
CA THR A 12 -23.33 -23.77 -29.77
C THR A 12 -22.94 -22.94 -28.53
N SER A 13 -23.12 -23.58 -27.38
CA SER A 13 -22.55 -23.21 -26.09
C SER A 13 -21.02 -23.30 -26.17
N HIS A 14 -20.37 -22.26 -26.68
CA HIS A 14 -18.98 -21.96 -26.34
C HIS A 14 -19.04 -20.64 -25.62
N ARG A 15 -19.01 -20.71 -24.28
CA ARG A 15 -18.70 -19.54 -23.47
C ARG A 15 -17.26 -19.18 -23.82
N LEU A 16 -17.08 -18.35 -24.85
CA LEU A 16 -15.87 -17.56 -25.01
C LEU A 16 -15.84 -16.65 -23.80
N VAL A 17 -15.20 -17.13 -22.74
CA VAL A 17 -14.71 -16.27 -21.70
C VAL A 17 -13.65 -15.45 -22.42
N HIS A 18 -14.05 -14.26 -22.87
CA HIS A 18 -13.11 -13.20 -23.14
C HIS A 18 -12.40 -12.99 -21.80
N PHE A 19 -11.24 -13.60 -21.64
CA PHE A 19 -10.22 -13.03 -20.77
C PHE A 19 -10.06 -11.64 -21.32
N PHE A 20 -10.64 -10.66 -20.63
CA PHE A 20 -10.33 -9.28 -20.91
C PHE A 20 -8.82 -9.22 -20.85
N ASP A 21 -8.22 -8.94 -22.00
CA ASP A 21 -6.89 -8.42 -22.15
C ASP A 21 -6.92 -7.07 -21.41
N GLN A 22 -6.93 -7.13 -20.07
CA GLN A 22 -6.48 -6.00 -19.30
C GLN A 22 -5.08 -5.79 -19.83
N PRO A 23 -4.76 -4.61 -20.39
CA PRO A 23 -3.40 -4.34 -20.77
C PRO A 23 -2.57 -4.71 -19.55
N TRP A 24 -1.56 -5.55 -19.76
CA TRP A 24 -0.56 -5.84 -18.74
C TRP A 24 0.12 -4.51 -18.44
N THR A 25 -0.53 -3.62 -17.71
CA THR A 25 0.13 -2.66 -16.84
C THR A 25 1.03 -3.56 -16.03
N SER A 26 2.31 -3.56 -16.37
CA SER A 26 3.26 -4.57 -15.90
C SER A 26 3.07 -4.69 -14.38
N ASP A 27 3.03 -5.90 -13.81
CA ASP A 27 2.88 -6.05 -12.35
C ASP A 27 3.95 -5.22 -11.61
N HIS A 28 5.05 -4.88 -12.29
CA HIS A 28 6.02 -3.87 -11.91
C HIS A 28 5.47 -2.44 -11.76
N GLU A 29 4.76 -1.90 -12.76
CA GLU A 29 4.11 -0.58 -12.70
C GLU A 29 3.12 -0.53 -11.53
N ARG A 30 2.40 -1.62 -11.29
CA ARG A 30 1.49 -1.74 -10.15
C ARG A 30 2.23 -1.71 -8.81
N ILE A 31 3.39 -2.35 -8.71
CA ILE A 31 4.23 -2.31 -7.49
C ILE A 31 4.81 -0.90 -7.30
N GLU A 32 5.23 -0.23 -8.36
CA GLU A 32 5.72 1.15 -8.32
C GLU A 32 4.64 2.12 -7.83
N ASP A 33 3.40 1.99 -8.33
CA ASP A 33 2.26 2.78 -7.87
C ASP A 33 1.99 2.57 -6.38
N ILE A 34 1.99 1.31 -5.91
CA ILE A 34 1.83 1.00 -4.49
C ILE A 34 2.96 1.61 -3.66
N LEU A 35 4.20 1.59 -4.14
CA LEU A 35 5.33 2.22 -3.44
C LEU A 35 5.23 3.74 -3.41
N ALA A 36 4.69 4.36 -4.47
CA ALA A 36 4.38 5.79 -4.48
C ALA A 36 3.28 6.12 -3.45
N ASP A 37 2.27 5.26 -3.31
CA ASP A 37 1.25 5.39 -2.27
C ASP A 37 1.84 5.28 -0.85
N VAL A 38 2.75 4.32 -0.61
CA VAL A 38 3.49 4.23 0.66
C VAL A 38 4.24 5.53 0.93
N ALA A 39 5.01 6.02 -0.04
CA ALA A 39 5.81 7.22 0.13
C ALA A 39 4.95 8.45 0.46
N ARG A 40 3.79 8.58 -0.19
CA ARG A 40 2.82 9.66 0.07
C ARG A 40 2.21 9.55 1.47
N ALA A 41 1.79 8.35 1.85
CA ALA A 41 1.21 8.09 3.17
C ALA A 41 2.22 8.36 4.29
N VAL A 42 3.46 7.88 4.15
CA VAL A 42 4.54 8.12 5.12
C VAL A 42 4.87 9.60 5.25
N ARG A 43 4.99 10.32 4.14
CA ARG A 43 5.24 11.76 4.18
C ARG A 43 4.12 12.51 4.90
N GLY A 44 2.86 12.21 4.54
CA GLY A 44 1.72 12.82 5.22
C GLY A 44 1.61 12.43 6.69
N ALA A 45 2.05 11.23 7.07
CA ALA A 45 2.12 10.82 8.47
C ALA A 45 3.17 11.63 9.24
N ILE A 46 4.36 11.81 8.68
CA ILE A 46 5.42 12.63 9.29
C ILE A 46 4.96 14.08 9.45
N GLU A 47 4.35 14.66 8.41
CA GLU A 47 3.78 16.01 8.48
C GLU A 47 2.72 16.13 9.59
N ALA A 48 1.85 15.13 9.75
CA ALA A 48 0.86 15.11 10.82
C ALA A 48 1.49 14.90 12.21
N LEU A 49 2.59 14.16 12.31
CA LEU A 49 3.34 13.97 13.55
C LEU A 49 4.06 15.26 13.98
N ASP A 50 4.54 16.06 13.03
CA ASP A 50 5.17 17.37 13.31
C ASP A 50 4.16 18.39 13.89
N GLU A 51 2.86 18.18 13.69
CA GLU A 51 1.79 19.02 14.27
C GLU A 51 1.47 18.66 15.73
N ILE A 52 1.90 17.48 16.20
CA ILE A 52 1.63 17.01 17.56
C ILE A 52 2.76 17.52 18.48
N PRO A 53 2.44 18.08 19.66
CA PRO A 53 3.46 18.50 20.61
C PRO A 53 4.13 17.27 21.24
N LEU A 54 5.21 16.84 20.60
CA LEU A 54 6.05 15.72 21.05
C LEU A 54 6.97 16.22 22.17
N ASP A 55 6.81 15.73 23.39
CA ASP A 55 7.59 16.16 24.56
C ASP A 55 9.03 15.59 24.50
N GLY A 56 9.86 16.15 23.63
CA GLY A 56 11.34 16.13 23.69
C GLY A 56 12.07 14.77 23.70
N GLY A 57 11.37 13.64 23.64
CA GLY A 57 11.92 12.31 23.93
C GLY A 57 11.54 11.22 22.93
N GLU A 58 10.98 11.58 21.79
CA GLU A 58 10.29 10.61 20.94
C GLU A 58 11.22 10.01 19.89
N PHE A 59 12.12 9.18 20.39
CA PHE A 59 13.04 8.38 19.59
C PHE A 59 12.35 7.65 18.44
N TRP A 60 11.09 7.24 18.60
CA TRP A 60 10.30 6.58 17.56
C TRP A 60 9.95 7.50 16.38
N HIS A 61 9.77 8.80 16.60
CA HIS A 61 9.53 9.76 15.52
C HIS A 61 10.78 9.94 14.68
N HIS A 62 11.93 10.17 15.34
CA HIS A 62 13.22 10.25 14.65
C HIS A 62 13.60 8.94 13.94
N ASP A 63 13.34 7.80 14.55
CA ASP A 63 13.56 6.48 13.93
C ASP A 63 12.68 6.31 12.69
N LEU A 64 11.39 6.65 12.77
CA LEU A 64 10.49 6.63 11.62
C LEU A 64 11.02 7.49 10.47
N VAL A 65 11.38 8.76 10.73
CA VAL A 65 11.95 9.66 9.72
C VAL A 65 13.24 9.08 9.13
N ALA A 66 14.11 8.51 9.96
CA ALA A 66 15.37 7.92 9.53
C ALA A 66 15.19 6.66 8.65
N LYS A 67 14.14 5.88 8.91
CA LYS A 67 13.80 4.65 8.18
C LYS A 67 12.88 4.89 6.97
N ALA A 68 12.17 6.02 6.93
CA ALA A 68 11.33 6.48 5.81
C ALA A 68 12.13 7.01 4.60
N ARG A 69 13.21 6.33 4.21
CA ARG A 69 14.04 6.72 3.07
C ARG A 69 13.44 6.20 1.75
N PRO A 70 13.51 6.99 0.66
CA PRO A 70 13.11 6.52 -0.66
C PRO A 70 13.74 5.17 -1.00
N GLY A 71 12.94 4.24 -1.53
CA GLY A 71 13.38 2.90 -1.91
C GLY A 71 13.57 1.91 -0.77
N LYS A 72 13.30 2.28 0.50
CA LYS A 72 13.43 1.37 1.66
C LYS A 72 12.10 0.98 2.32
N PHE A 73 10.98 1.35 1.71
CA PHE A 73 9.64 1.07 2.23
C PHE A 73 9.27 -0.42 2.29
N LEU A 74 10.01 -1.29 1.58
CA LEU A 74 9.82 -2.73 1.59
C LEU A 74 10.57 -3.45 2.72
N GLY A 75 11.44 -2.74 3.44
CA GLY A 75 12.27 -3.33 4.50
C GLY A 75 11.53 -3.49 5.83
N ASP A 76 11.90 -4.53 6.59
CA ASP A 76 11.41 -4.72 7.95
C ASP A 76 11.77 -3.54 8.87
N ASP A 77 12.91 -2.89 8.62
CA ASP A 77 13.33 -1.67 9.31
C ASP A 77 12.25 -0.57 9.27
N PHE A 78 11.69 -0.30 8.08
CA PHE A 78 10.63 0.69 7.92
C PHE A 78 9.34 0.24 8.61
N ARG A 79 8.92 -1.01 8.39
CA ARG A 79 7.70 -1.55 8.99
C ARG A 79 7.77 -1.54 10.52
N ASN A 80 8.90 -1.92 11.09
CA ASN A 80 9.13 -1.90 12.53
C ASN A 80 9.08 -0.48 13.08
N ALA A 81 9.71 0.49 12.39
CA ALA A 81 9.65 1.89 12.81
C ALA A 81 8.22 2.45 12.75
N ALA A 82 7.46 2.16 11.68
CA ALA A 82 6.06 2.57 11.56
C ALA A 82 5.15 1.92 12.61
N GLN A 83 5.35 0.63 12.92
CA GLN A 83 4.63 -0.04 14.00
C GLN A 83 4.97 0.54 15.38
N ARG A 84 6.24 0.87 15.63
CA ARG A 84 6.66 1.53 16.87
C ARG A 84 6.02 2.91 17.02
N ALA A 85 5.97 3.68 15.94
CA ALA A 85 5.28 4.98 15.92
C ALA A 85 3.78 4.82 16.23
N LEU A 86 3.09 3.85 15.62
CA LEU A 86 1.68 3.55 15.93
C LEU A 86 1.45 3.17 17.39
N ARG A 87 2.35 2.36 17.98
CA ARG A 87 2.26 1.99 19.40
C ARG A 87 2.46 3.20 20.31
N ALA A 88 3.39 4.08 19.96
CA ALA A 88 3.65 5.29 20.73
C ALA A 88 2.46 6.25 20.66
N LEU A 89 1.92 6.49 19.46
CA LEU A 89 0.70 7.27 19.27
C LEU A 89 -0.44 6.72 20.13
N ALA A 90 -0.68 5.40 20.15
CA ALA A 90 -1.73 4.81 20.97
C ALA A 90 -1.58 5.04 22.50
N THR A 91 -0.39 5.42 22.97
CA THR A 91 -0.14 5.76 24.38
C THR A 91 -0.20 7.24 24.69
N MET A 92 -0.27 8.09 23.66
CA MET A 92 -0.37 9.54 23.81
C MET A 92 -1.80 9.96 24.12
N ASP A 93 -1.93 11.09 24.80
CA ASP A 93 -3.22 11.75 24.99
C ASP A 93 -3.65 12.45 23.70
N PRO A 94 -4.71 11.97 23.01
CA PRO A 94 -5.17 12.57 21.77
C PRO A 94 -5.85 13.93 21.98
N GLU A 95 -6.23 14.31 23.21
CA GLU A 95 -7.03 15.52 23.47
C GLU A 95 -6.29 16.82 23.14
N LEU A 96 -4.96 16.80 23.09
CA LEU A 96 -4.14 17.95 22.70
C LEU A 96 -4.23 18.28 21.21
N THR A 97 -4.24 17.27 20.33
CA THR A 97 -4.24 17.42 18.86
C THR A 97 -4.97 16.26 18.16
N PRO A 98 -6.29 16.08 18.39
CA PRO A 98 -7.01 14.87 17.99
C PRO A 98 -7.02 14.64 16.48
N ALA A 99 -7.16 15.71 15.70
CA ALA A 99 -7.18 15.61 14.24
C ALA A 99 -5.82 15.18 13.65
N ALA A 100 -4.71 15.71 14.18
CA ALA A 100 -3.36 15.36 13.75
C ALA A 100 -3.03 13.93 14.17
N HIS A 101 -3.39 13.54 15.40
CA HIS A 101 -3.25 12.19 15.92
C HIS A 101 -3.98 11.16 15.06
N ASP A 102 -5.26 11.36 14.78
CA ASP A 102 -6.07 10.46 13.95
C ASP A 102 -5.52 10.36 12.53
N ARG A 103 -5.11 11.49 11.96
CA ARG A 103 -4.52 11.55 10.63
C ARG A 103 -3.20 10.79 10.57
N ALA A 104 -2.31 10.98 11.55
CA ALA A 104 -1.04 10.25 11.65
C ALA A 104 -1.28 8.74 11.78
N CYS A 105 -2.19 8.33 12.68
CA CYS A 105 -2.57 6.94 12.86
C CYS A 105 -3.09 6.30 11.56
N ARG A 106 -3.99 6.97 10.84
CA ARG A 106 -4.52 6.47 9.57
C ARG A 106 -3.42 6.33 8.52
N LEU A 107 -2.64 7.38 8.30
CA LEU A 107 -1.62 7.40 7.26
C LEU A 107 -0.49 6.37 7.53
N LEU A 108 -0.13 6.13 8.79
CA LEU A 108 0.82 5.08 9.15
C LEU A 108 0.27 3.68 8.89
N ARG A 109 -1.03 3.45 9.14
CA ARG A 109 -1.68 2.17 8.82
C ARG A 109 -1.72 1.93 7.32
N ASP A 110 -2.13 2.93 6.54
CA ASP A 110 -2.15 2.87 5.07
C ASP A 110 -0.74 2.56 4.53
N ALA A 111 0.28 3.25 5.04
CA ALA A 111 1.67 3.02 4.65
C ALA A 111 2.15 1.59 4.94
N LEU A 112 1.78 1.03 6.11
CA LEU A 112 2.11 -0.35 6.47
C LEU A 112 1.39 -1.36 5.58
N GLU A 113 0.09 -1.17 5.34
CA GLU A 113 -0.72 -2.04 4.49
C GLU A 113 -0.15 -2.09 3.07
N HIS A 114 0.12 -0.92 2.47
CA HIS A 114 0.72 -0.83 1.15
C HIS A 114 2.12 -1.43 1.09
N SER A 115 2.94 -1.26 2.13
CA SER A 115 4.27 -1.91 2.24
C SER A 115 4.16 -3.43 2.24
N HIS A 116 3.25 -4.00 3.05
CA HIS A 116 3.02 -5.44 3.09
C HIS A 116 2.51 -5.98 1.76
N ARG A 117 1.53 -5.30 1.15
CA ARG A 117 0.98 -5.69 -0.15
C ARG A 117 2.04 -5.68 -1.25
N ALA A 118 2.93 -4.69 -1.27
CA ALA A 118 4.02 -4.65 -2.25
C ALA A 118 5.01 -5.81 -2.06
N VAL A 119 5.30 -6.20 -0.82
CA VAL A 119 6.13 -7.38 -0.54
C VAL A 119 5.48 -8.68 -0.99
N GLU A 120 4.18 -8.85 -0.72
CA GLU A 120 3.41 -10.03 -1.15
C GLU A 120 3.39 -10.16 -2.68
N LEU A 121 3.16 -9.06 -3.39
CA LEU A 121 3.19 -9.05 -4.86
C LEU A 121 4.58 -9.40 -5.41
N LEU A 122 5.64 -8.84 -4.83
CA LEU A 122 7.02 -9.20 -5.21
C LEU A 122 7.35 -10.67 -4.95
N ALA A 123 6.80 -11.25 -3.88
CA ALA A 123 6.97 -12.67 -3.59
C ALA A 123 6.24 -13.54 -4.63
N ALA A 124 5.00 -13.18 -4.98
CA ALA A 124 4.23 -13.88 -6.01
C ALA A 124 4.93 -13.82 -7.39
N GLU A 125 5.48 -12.67 -7.77
CA GLU A 125 6.24 -12.51 -9.02
C GLU A 125 7.47 -13.43 -9.07
N ARG A 126 8.20 -13.55 -7.96
CA ARG A 126 9.35 -14.47 -7.86
C ARG A 126 8.92 -15.92 -7.99
N GLU A 127 7.82 -16.31 -7.34
CA GLU A 127 7.30 -17.67 -7.42
C GLU A 127 6.86 -18.03 -8.85
N ILE A 128 6.22 -17.09 -9.56
CA ILE A 128 5.85 -17.25 -10.97
C ILE A 128 7.09 -17.38 -11.85
N ALA A 129 8.11 -16.55 -11.64
CA ALA A 129 9.37 -16.63 -12.37
C ALA A 129 10.07 -17.99 -12.15
N ASP A 130 10.11 -18.47 -10.91
CA ASP A 130 10.67 -19.77 -10.55
C ASP A 130 9.86 -20.94 -11.12
N PHE A 131 8.53 -20.80 -11.21
CA PHE A 131 7.69 -21.80 -11.86
C PHE A 131 7.96 -21.84 -13.37
N ARG A 132 8.11 -20.69 -14.02
CA ARG A 132 8.44 -20.61 -15.46
C ARG A 132 9.82 -21.18 -15.77
N SER A 133 10.83 -20.87 -14.95
CA SER A 133 12.20 -21.36 -15.16
C SER A 133 12.36 -22.87 -14.98
N ARG A 134 11.48 -23.51 -14.19
CA ARG A 134 11.49 -24.98 -13.96
C ARG A 134 10.70 -25.78 -14.99
N ASN A 135 9.79 -25.14 -15.73
CA ASN A 135 8.88 -25.80 -16.68
C ASN A 135 9.15 -25.41 -18.15
N CYS A 136 10.23 -24.66 -18.41
CA CYS A 136 10.78 -24.35 -19.73
C CYS A 136 12.17 -24.98 -19.86
#